data_AF-A0A2J5NFK4-F1
#
_entry.id   AF-A0A2J5NFK4-F1
#
_cell.length_a   1.000
_cell.length_b   1.000
_cell.length_c   1.000
_cell.angle_alpha   90.00
_cell.angle_beta   90.00
_cell.angle_gamma   90.00
#
_symmetry.space_group_name_H-M   'P 1'
#
loop_
_entity.id
_entity.type
_entity.pdbx_description
1 polymer ?
#
loop_
_entity_poly.entity_id
_entity_poly.type
_entity_poly.pdbx_seq_one_letter_code
_entity_poly.pdbx_strand_id
1 'polypeptide(L)'
;LYDRVEIAHQHGADLFMSIHADGFTNPSAAGASVFALSNRGASSAMAKYLSDRENRADEVAGKKTTDKDHLLQQVLFDLVQTDTIKNSLTLGSHILKKIKPVHKLHSRNTEQAAFVVLKSPSIPSVLVETSFITNPNEEKLLGTTAFRQKIATAIANGIISYFHWFDNQKAHSKRR
;
A
#
# COMPACT_ATOMS: atom_id res chain seq x y z
N LEU A 1 -1.63 4.69 -13.42
CA LEU A 1 -1.79 3.92 -12.16
C LEU A 1 -2.36 2.53 -12.43
N TYR A 2 -3.42 2.38 -13.23
CA TYR A 2 -4.00 1.08 -13.59
C TYR A 2 -3.01 0.10 -14.23
N ASP A 3 -2.15 0.57 -15.15
CA ASP A 3 -1.11 -0.27 -15.77
C ASP A 3 -0.21 -0.97 -14.74
N ARG A 4 0.04 -0.37 -13.57
CA ARG A 4 0.90 -0.98 -12.54
C ARG A 4 0.28 -2.23 -11.94
N VAL A 5 -1.04 -2.19 -11.73
CA VAL A 5 -1.80 -3.33 -11.23
C VAL A 5 -1.90 -4.40 -12.31
N GLU A 6 -2.11 -3.99 -13.56
CA GLU A 6 -2.17 -4.89 -14.71
C GLU A 6 -0.84 -5.67 -14.89
N ILE A 7 0.32 -5.00 -14.75
CA ILE A 7 1.63 -5.66 -14.77
C ILE A 7 1.70 -6.75 -13.68
N ALA A 8 1.18 -6.50 -12.48
CA ALA A 8 1.19 -7.49 -11.40
C ALA A 8 0.33 -8.71 -11.73
N HIS A 9 -0.83 -8.51 -12.36
CA HIS A 9 -1.68 -9.60 -12.84
C HIS A 9 -1.00 -10.43 -13.94
N GLN A 10 -0.37 -9.77 -14.92
CA GLN A 10 0.33 -10.43 -16.02
C GLN A 10 1.49 -11.31 -15.55
N HIS A 11 2.12 -10.97 -14.42
CA HIS A 11 3.19 -11.75 -13.82
C HIS A 11 2.71 -12.77 -12.78
N GLY A 12 1.40 -12.92 -12.58
CA GLY A 12 0.84 -13.85 -11.60
C GLY A 12 1.28 -13.55 -10.18
N ALA A 13 1.41 -12.27 -9.80
CA ALA A 13 1.94 -11.88 -8.51
C ALA A 13 1.05 -12.32 -7.34
N ASP A 14 1.66 -12.89 -6.29
CA ASP A 14 0.96 -13.27 -5.05
C ASP A 14 0.63 -12.07 -4.15
N LEU A 15 1.32 -10.95 -4.33
CA LEU A 15 1.04 -9.67 -3.69
C LEU A 15 1.52 -8.51 -4.57
N PHE A 16 0.96 -7.33 -4.33
CA PHE A 16 1.41 -6.08 -4.92
C PHE A 16 1.77 -5.07 -3.81
N MET A 17 2.87 -4.34 -4.01
CA MET A 17 3.31 -3.29 -3.09
C MET A 17 3.77 -2.06 -3.86
N SER A 18 3.10 -0.93 -3.64
CA SER A 18 3.58 0.38 -4.09
C SER A 18 4.45 1.00 -3.00
N ILE A 19 5.68 1.40 -3.32
CA ILE A 19 6.62 2.01 -2.36
C ILE A 19 6.70 3.51 -2.64
N HIS A 20 6.46 4.31 -1.60
CA HIS A 20 6.38 5.76 -1.66
C HIS A 20 7.26 6.40 -0.58
N ALA A 21 7.56 7.67 -0.78
CA ALA A 21 8.20 8.56 0.17
C ALA A 21 7.64 9.97 -0.02
N ASP A 22 6.32 10.10 0.09
CA ASP A 22 5.61 11.27 -0.41
C ASP A 22 5.72 12.50 0.51
N GLY A 23 5.33 13.64 -0.03
CA GLY A 23 5.23 14.88 0.73
C GLY A 23 3.85 15.06 1.36
N PHE A 24 3.81 15.54 2.60
CA PHE A 24 2.59 16.00 3.25
C PHE A 24 2.60 17.52 3.45
N THR A 25 1.42 18.14 3.60
CA THR A 25 1.32 19.61 3.78
C THR A 25 1.99 20.11 5.04
N ASN A 26 2.04 19.28 6.09
CA ASN A 26 2.75 19.58 7.32
C ASN A 26 4.19 19.01 7.27
N PRO A 27 5.24 19.85 7.28
CA PRO A 27 6.63 19.42 7.26
C PRO A 27 7.07 18.71 8.55
N SER A 28 6.24 18.70 9.60
CA SER A 28 6.50 17.92 10.81
C SER A 28 5.98 16.47 10.71
N ALA A 29 5.26 16.11 9.64
CA ALA A 29 4.86 14.73 9.41
C ALA A 29 6.10 13.83 9.29
N ALA A 30 6.09 12.69 9.97
CA ALA A 30 7.26 11.83 10.13
C ALA A 30 6.82 10.39 10.36
N GLY A 31 7.73 9.45 10.08
CA GLY A 31 7.48 8.02 10.23
C GLY A 31 6.86 7.37 8.99
N ALA A 32 6.86 6.04 9.02
CA ALA A 32 6.27 5.20 7.99
C ALA A 32 4.77 4.98 8.22
N SER A 33 4.03 4.76 7.14
CA SER A 33 2.64 4.31 7.13
C SER A 33 2.43 3.21 6.09
N VAL A 34 1.43 2.36 6.31
CA VAL A 34 1.00 1.37 5.32
C VAL A 34 -0.49 1.53 5.10
N PHE A 35 -0.89 1.56 3.83
CA PHE A 35 -2.25 1.76 3.37
C PHE A 35 -2.75 0.54 2.59
N ALA A 36 -4.03 0.23 2.75
CA ALA A 36 -4.77 -0.71 1.93
C ALA A 36 -5.96 -0.01 1.26
N LEU A 37 -6.54 -0.66 0.25
CA LEU A 37 -7.72 -0.13 -0.43
C LEU A 37 -8.92 -0.02 0.51
N SER A 38 -9.75 1.01 0.29
CA SER A 38 -11.10 1.12 0.84
C SER A 38 -12.11 1.57 -0.19
N ASN A 39 -13.24 0.87 -0.21
CA ASN A 39 -14.42 1.20 -1.02
C ASN A 39 -15.47 1.98 -0.21
N ARG A 40 -15.20 2.27 1.07
CA ARG A 40 -16.16 2.89 2.02
C ARG A 40 -15.69 4.24 2.59
N GLY A 41 -14.60 4.79 2.06
CA GLY A 41 -14.00 6.03 2.52
C GLY A 41 -12.67 5.83 3.25
N ALA A 42 -12.00 6.94 3.55
CA ALA A 42 -10.67 6.93 4.14
C ALA A 42 -10.72 6.79 5.68
N SER A 43 -9.74 6.10 6.26
CA SER A 43 -9.60 5.92 7.72
C SER A 43 -9.14 7.17 8.45
N SER A 44 -8.56 8.13 7.73
CA SER A 44 -8.08 9.40 8.29
C SER A 44 -8.05 10.49 7.21
N ALA A 45 -7.98 11.75 7.65
CA ALA A 45 -7.79 12.89 6.75
C ALA A 45 -6.45 12.80 5.99
N MET A 46 -5.41 12.24 6.64
CA MET A 46 -4.11 11.95 6.02
C MET A 46 -4.26 10.96 4.86
N ALA A 47 -4.91 9.81 5.13
CA ALA A 47 -5.12 8.78 4.13
C ALA A 47 -5.96 9.30 2.95
N LYS A 48 -6.98 10.13 3.22
CA LYS A 48 -7.78 10.80 2.18
C LYS A 48 -6.92 11.72 1.32
N TYR A 49 -6.12 12.57 1.95
CA TYR A 49 -5.28 13.55 1.27
C TYR A 49 -4.24 12.87 0.37
N LEU A 50 -3.54 11.86 0.89
CA LEU A 50 -2.53 11.11 0.13
C LEU A 50 -3.18 10.38 -1.04
N SER A 51 -4.31 9.69 -0.81
CA SER A 51 -5.03 9.02 -1.90
C SER A 51 -5.47 9.98 -3.00
N ASP A 52 -5.99 11.16 -2.66
CA ASP A 52 -6.40 12.15 -3.65
C ASP A 52 -5.19 12.71 -4.43
N ARG A 53 -4.04 12.87 -3.78
CA ARG A 53 -2.81 13.35 -4.42
C ARG A 53 -2.25 12.30 -5.38
N GLU A 54 -2.10 11.07 -4.90
CA GLU A 54 -1.54 9.98 -5.70
C GLU A 54 -2.41 9.66 -6.90
N ASN A 55 -3.74 9.66 -6.74
CA ASN A 55 -4.65 9.40 -7.85
C ASN A 55 -4.57 10.46 -8.97
N ARG A 56 -4.14 11.69 -8.68
CA ARG A 56 -3.96 12.75 -9.69
C ARG A 56 -2.62 12.69 -10.42
N ALA A 57 -1.68 11.84 -10.00
CA ALA A 57 -0.36 11.74 -10.63
C ALA A 57 -0.44 11.34 -12.12
N ASP A 58 -1.45 10.55 -12.51
CA ASP A 58 -1.67 10.18 -13.92
C ASP A 58 -2.12 11.37 -14.80
N GLU A 59 -2.87 12.32 -14.25
CA GLU A 59 -3.30 13.53 -14.97
C GLU A 59 -2.09 14.40 -15.32
N VAL A 60 -1.17 14.53 -14.37
CA VAL A 60 0.10 15.26 -14.53
C VAL A 60 1.02 14.57 -15.53
N ALA A 61 0.99 13.24 -15.61
CA ALA A 61 1.78 12.45 -16.55
C ALA A 61 1.26 12.49 -18.01
N GLY A 62 0.16 13.21 -18.29
CA GLY A 62 -0.35 13.44 -19.65
C GLY A 62 -1.02 12.22 -20.32
N LYS A 63 -1.40 11.20 -19.55
CA LYS A 63 -1.95 9.95 -20.09
C LYS A 63 -3.46 10.09 -20.30
N LYS A 64 -3.91 10.23 -21.55
CA LYS A 64 -5.34 10.14 -21.91
C LYS A 64 -5.79 8.69 -21.86
N THR A 65 -6.42 8.26 -20.77
CA THR A 65 -7.04 6.93 -20.67
C THR A 65 -8.46 6.93 -21.26
N THR A 66 -8.80 5.88 -21.99
CA THR A 66 -10.13 5.59 -22.51
C THR A 66 -11.09 5.24 -21.36
N ASP A 67 -11.88 6.23 -20.92
CA ASP A 67 -12.69 6.20 -19.69
C ASP A 67 -13.76 5.10 -19.59
N LYS A 68 -14.29 4.59 -20.71
CA LYS A 68 -15.49 3.73 -20.69
C LYS A 68 -15.22 2.29 -20.27
N ASP A 69 -14.12 1.70 -20.73
CA ASP A 69 -13.79 0.30 -20.39
C ASP A 69 -13.32 0.16 -18.95
N HIS A 70 -12.60 1.17 -18.44
CA HIS A 70 -12.16 1.20 -17.05
C HIS A 70 -13.34 1.30 -16.06
N LEU A 71 -14.41 2.03 -16.40
CA LEU A 71 -15.57 2.17 -15.51
C LEU A 71 -16.36 0.86 -15.34
N LEU A 72 -16.56 0.10 -16.43
CA LEU A 72 -17.25 -1.21 -16.35
C LEU A 72 -16.40 -2.25 -15.60
N GLN A 73 -15.09 -2.25 -15.83
CA GLN A 73 -14.17 -3.07 -15.06
C GLN A 73 -14.16 -2.66 -13.57
N GLN A 74 -14.18 -1.36 -13.25
CA GLN A 74 -14.29 -0.85 -11.87
C GLN A 74 -15.49 -1.42 -11.11
N VAL A 75 -16.69 -1.42 -11.70
CA VAL A 75 -17.90 -1.95 -11.04
C VAL A 75 -17.78 -3.46 -10.77
N LEU A 76 -17.21 -4.22 -11.71
CA LEU A 76 -16.95 -5.66 -11.51
C LEU A 76 -15.87 -5.89 -10.45
N PHE A 77 -14.85 -5.03 -10.37
CA PHE A 77 -13.78 -5.11 -9.37
C PHE A 77 -14.30 -4.86 -7.95
N ASP A 78 -15.20 -3.90 -7.76
CA ASP A 78 -15.71 -3.52 -6.44
C ASP A 78 -16.55 -4.64 -5.78
N LEU A 79 -17.16 -5.53 -6.57
CA LEU A 79 -18.03 -6.63 -6.10
C LEU A 79 -17.27 -7.85 -5.53
N VAL A 80 -16.00 -8.08 -5.90
CA VAL A 80 -15.27 -9.33 -5.61
C VAL A 80 -14.13 -9.15 -4.58
N GLN A 81 -14.00 -7.97 -3.98
CA GLN A 81 -12.73 -7.56 -3.36
C GLN A 81 -12.62 -7.75 -1.84
N THR A 82 -13.69 -8.14 -1.14
CA THR A 82 -13.72 -8.12 0.33
C THR A 82 -12.59 -8.93 0.97
N ASP A 83 -12.34 -10.16 0.49
CA ASP A 83 -11.26 -11.01 1.02
C ASP A 83 -9.87 -10.50 0.63
N THR A 84 -9.72 -9.96 -0.59
CA THR A 84 -8.48 -9.34 -1.05
C THR A 84 -8.13 -8.13 -0.18
N ILE A 85 -9.08 -7.24 0.12
CA ILE A 85 -8.89 -6.10 1.03
C ILE A 85 -8.52 -6.58 2.43
N LYS A 86 -9.19 -7.61 2.96
CA LYS A 86 -8.86 -8.19 4.27
C LYS A 86 -7.42 -8.72 4.30
N ASN A 87 -7.00 -9.44 3.26
CA ASN A 87 -5.62 -9.92 3.13
C ASN A 87 -4.61 -8.76 3.03
N SER A 88 -4.93 -7.69 2.30
CA SER A 88 -4.12 -6.47 2.24
C SER A 88 -3.96 -5.81 3.61
N LEU A 89 -5.03 -5.74 4.40
CA LEU A 89 -4.99 -5.20 5.76
C LEU A 89 -4.09 -6.04 6.67
N THR A 90 -4.20 -7.37 6.57
CA THR A 90 -3.33 -8.29 7.31
C THR A 90 -1.87 -8.15 6.87
N LEU A 91 -1.59 -8.14 5.57
CA LEU A 91 -0.25 -7.89 5.02
C LEU A 91 0.33 -6.59 5.58
N GLY A 92 -0.43 -5.49 5.53
CA GLY A 92 0.00 -4.21 6.10
C GLY A 92 0.32 -4.28 7.59
N SER A 93 -0.47 -5.03 8.38
CA SER A 93 -0.21 -5.22 9.80
C SER A 93 1.11 -5.96 10.06
N HIS A 94 1.42 -6.98 9.26
CA HIS A 94 2.68 -7.70 9.36
C HIS A 94 3.88 -6.81 9.00
N ILE A 95 3.75 -5.97 7.98
CA ILE A 95 4.78 -4.98 7.60
C ILE A 95 5.00 -3.96 8.72
N LEU A 96 3.93 -3.33 9.23
CA LEU A 96 4.02 -2.34 10.30
C LEU A 96 4.69 -2.90 11.56
N LYS A 97 4.40 -4.15 11.93
CA LYS A 97 5.05 -4.83 13.07
C LYS A 97 6.56 -4.92 12.91
N LYS A 98 7.07 -5.09 11.68
CA LYS A 98 8.51 -5.19 11.41
C LYS A 98 9.18 -3.82 11.20
N ILE A 99 8.43 -2.81 10.76
CA ILE A 99 8.94 -1.43 10.65
C ILE A 99 9.05 -0.76 12.03
N LYS A 100 8.09 -0.98 12.92
CA LYS A 100 8.02 -0.32 14.24
C LYS A 100 9.34 -0.30 15.04
N PRO A 101 10.16 -1.37 15.08
CA PRO A 101 11.43 -1.35 15.83
C PRO A 101 12.55 -0.57 15.12
N VAL A 102 12.43 -0.32 13.82
CA VAL A 102 13.49 0.29 13.01
C VAL A 102 13.24 1.76 12.69
N HIS A 103 11.98 2.19 12.68
CA HIS A 103 11.57 3.56 12.39
C HIS A 103 10.22 3.89 13.03
N LYS A 104 9.95 5.19 13.22
CA LYS A 104 8.68 5.66 13.79
C LYS A 104 7.55 5.28 12.83
N LEU A 105 6.40 4.92 13.38
CA LEU A 105 5.18 4.80 12.60
C LEU A 105 4.37 6.08 12.73
N HIS A 106 3.88 6.61 11.61
CA HIS A 106 2.90 7.67 11.61
C HIS A 106 1.55 7.15 12.11
N SER A 107 1.10 6.01 11.56
CA SER A 107 -0.05 5.25 12.07
C SER A 107 0.39 3.87 12.59
N ARG A 108 -0.18 3.46 13.74
CA ARG A 108 0.07 2.13 14.32
C ARG A 108 -0.68 1.00 13.61
N ASN A 109 -1.69 1.33 12.82
CA ASN A 109 -2.56 0.40 12.12
C ASN A 109 -2.46 0.62 10.62
N THR A 110 -2.75 -0.42 9.84
CA THR A 110 -2.91 -0.28 8.39
C THR A 110 -4.06 0.70 8.13
N GLU A 111 -3.75 1.81 7.48
CA GLU A 111 -4.75 2.81 7.10
C GLU A 111 -5.42 2.43 5.78
N GLN A 112 -6.49 3.12 5.46
CA GLN A 112 -7.36 2.77 4.35
C GLN A 112 -7.78 4.01 3.59
N ALA A 113 -7.73 3.98 2.26
CA ALA A 113 -8.28 5.00 1.37
C ALA A 113 -8.42 4.46 -0.06
N ALA A 114 -9.01 5.26 -0.96
CA ALA A 114 -9.35 4.87 -2.33
C ALA A 114 -8.17 5.02 -3.31
N PHE A 115 -7.02 4.44 -3.01
CA PHE A 115 -5.84 4.47 -3.87
C PHE A 115 -6.09 3.65 -5.15
N VAL A 116 -6.03 4.30 -6.33
CA VAL A 116 -6.25 3.66 -7.62
C VAL A 116 -5.22 2.55 -7.88
N VAL A 117 -3.97 2.76 -7.48
CA VAL A 117 -2.88 1.78 -7.64
C VAL A 117 -3.08 0.51 -6.80
N LEU A 118 -4.03 0.50 -5.85
CA LEU A 118 -4.34 -0.67 -5.01
C LEU A 118 -5.60 -1.41 -5.45
N LYS A 119 -6.25 -0.97 -6.54
CA LYS A 119 -7.48 -1.59 -7.06
C LYS A 119 -7.17 -2.88 -7.83
N SER A 120 -6.88 -3.97 -7.09
CA SER A 120 -6.80 -5.33 -7.65
C SER A 120 -7.90 -6.23 -7.07
N PRO A 121 -8.66 -6.97 -7.88
CA PRO A 121 -9.71 -7.87 -7.39
C PRO A 121 -9.15 -9.08 -6.63
N SER A 122 -7.97 -9.56 -6.98
CA SER A 122 -7.45 -10.87 -6.53
C SER A 122 -6.05 -10.83 -5.93
N ILE A 123 -5.31 -9.72 -6.08
CA ILE A 123 -3.95 -9.58 -5.54
C ILE A 123 -4.00 -8.70 -4.28
N PRO A 124 -3.63 -9.23 -3.10
CA PRO A 124 -3.43 -8.42 -1.90
C PRO A 124 -2.44 -7.28 -2.19
N SER A 125 -2.89 -6.04 -1.99
CA SER A 125 -2.22 -4.83 -2.46
C SER A 125 -2.07 -3.82 -1.33
N VAL A 126 -0.86 -3.34 -1.09
CA VAL A 126 -0.57 -2.29 -0.10
C VAL A 126 0.26 -1.15 -0.69
N LEU A 127 0.09 0.05 -0.16
CA LEU A 127 0.99 1.19 -0.39
C LEU A 127 1.78 1.43 0.89
N VAL A 128 3.11 1.49 0.79
CA VAL A 128 4.00 1.75 1.92
C VAL A 128 4.61 3.14 1.75
N GLU A 129 4.22 4.06 2.62
CA GLU A 129 4.94 5.31 2.83
C GLU A 129 6.12 5.01 3.73
N THR A 130 7.33 5.02 3.16
CA THR A 130 8.54 4.70 3.92
C THR A 130 8.92 5.81 4.88
N SER A 131 8.62 7.05 4.51
CA SER A 131 8.89 8.29 5.25
C SER A 131 8.31 9.49 4.47
N PHE A 132 8.28 10.70 5.07
CA PHE A 132 7.76 11.91 4.42
C PHE A 132 8.89 12.82 3.94
N ILE A 133 9.09 12.95 2.62
CA ILE A 133 10.19 13.75 2.05
C ILE A 133 10.09 15.26 2.37
N THR A 134 8.89 15.75 2.71
CA THR A 134 8.67 17.14 3.13
C THR A 134 9.22 17.45 4.52
N ASN A 135 9.58 16.44 5.30
CA ASN A 135 10.23 16.62 6.59
C ASN A 135 11.76 16.58 6.40
N PRO A 136 12.50 17.66 6.71
CA PRO A 136 13.94 17.73 6.44
C PRO A 136 14.78 16.66 7.15
N ASN A 137 14.32 16.13 8.29
CA ASN A 137 15.04 15.06 8.99
C ASN A 137 14.82 13.71 8.30
N GLU A 138 13.59 13.48 7.86
CA GLU A 138 13.17 12.30 7.11
C GLU A 138 13.81 12.26 5.71
N GLU A 139 13.85 13.39 5.01
CA GLU A 139 14.55 13.56 3.73
C GLU A 139 16.04 13.17 3.85
N LYS A 140 16.72 13.69 4.87
CA LYS A 140 18.13 13.33 5.15
C LYS A 140 18.29 11.83 5.41
N LEU A 141 17.38 11.22 6.18
CA LEU A 141 17.39 9.78 6.43
C LEU A 141 17.20 9.00 5.12
N LEU A 142 16.20 9.35 4.31
CA LEU A 142 15.93 8.76 3.00
C LEU A 142 17.13 8.84 2.05
N GLY A 143 17.93 9.91 2.15
CA GLY A 143 19.19 10.07 1.41
C GLY A 143 20.25 9.02 1.76
N THR A 144 20.20 8.39 2.94
CA THR A 144 21.20 7.41 3.38
C THR A 144 20.90 5.99 2.91
N THR A 145 21.91 5.30 2.38
CA THR A 145 21.81 3.87 2.04
C THR A 145 21.49 3.01 3.27
N ALA A 146 22.05 3.35 4.42
CA ALA A 146 21.82 2.63 5.68
C ALA A 146 20.34 2.61 6.07
N PHE A 147 19.65 3.75 6.01
CA PHE A 147 18.23 3.81 6.32
C PHE A 147 17.38 3.05 5.29
N ARG A 148 17.65 3.25 3.99
CA ARG A 148 16.92 2.53 2.92
C ARG A 148 17.06 1.02 3.06
N GLN A 149 18.26 0.52 3.36
CA GLN A 149 18.48 -0.90 3.61
C GLN A 149 17.73 -1.38 4.85
N LYS A 150 17.75 -0.60 5.94
CA LYS A 150 17.06 -0.94 7.19
C LYS A 150 15.55 -1.08 6.98
N ILE A 151 14.92 -0.13 6.28
CA ILE A 151 13.49 -0.16 5.95
C ILE A 151 13.16 -1.30 4.98
N ALA A 152 13.96 -1.49 3.92
CA ALA A 152 13.76 -2.57 2.96
C ALA A 152 13.81 -3.95 3.64
N THR A 153 14.78 -4.18 4.52
CA THR A 153 14.88 -5.42 5.32
C THR A 153 13.66 -5.60 6.24
N ALA A 154 13.17 -4.53 6.87
CA ALA A 154 11.97 -4.61 7.70
C ALA A 154 10.72 -4.96 6.89
N ILE A 155 10.54 -4.36 5.71
CA ILE A 155 9.44 -4.67 4.79
C ILE A 155 9.51 -6.12 4.33
N ALA A 156 10.69 -6.58 3.88
CA ALA A 156 10.89 -7.97 3.44
C ALA A 156 10.54 -8.97 4.56
N ASN A 157 11.00 -8.71 5.79
CA ASN A 157 10.64 -9.54 6.95
C ASN A 157 9.14 -9.50 7.26
N GLY A 158 8.46 -8.39 6.96
CA GLY A 158 7.01 -8.26 7.09
C GLY A 158 6.27 -9.14 6.09
N ILE A 159 6.70 -9.13 4.84
CA ILE A 159 6.18 -9.98 3.76
C ILE A 159 6.36 -11.46 4.10
N ILE A 160 7.57 -11.88 4.49
CA ILE A 160 7.86 -13.26 4.90
C ILE A 160 6.94 -13.68 6.06
N SER A 161 6.79 -12.79 7.05
CA SER A 161 5.91 -13.05 8.19
C SER A 161 4.43 -13.19 7.78
N TYR A 162 3.97 -12.45 6.78
CA TYR A 162 2.62 -12.57 6.23
C TYR A 162 2.41 -13.93 5.56
N PHE A 163 3.33 -14.37 4.70
CA PHE A 163 3.21 -15.67 4.02
C PHE A 163 3.22 -16.85 4.99
N HIS A 164 4.07 -16.83 6.02
CA HIS A 164 4.01 -17.84 7.08
C HIS A 164 2.64 -17.88 7.78
N TRP A 165 2.04 -16.71 8.06
CA TRP A 165 0.69 -16.66 8.63
C TRP A 165 -0.35 -17.21 7.66
N PHE A 166 -0.28 -16.81 6.39
CA PHE A 166 -1.23 -17.17 5.36
C PHE A 166 -1.25 -18.68 5.07
N ASP A 167 -0.08 -19.30 4.99
CA ASP A 167 0.06 -20.75 4.78
C ASP A 167 -0.51 -21.55 5.96
N ASN A 168 -0.28 -21.08 7.19
CA ASN A 168 -0.86 -21.70 8.37
C ASN A 168 -2.40 -21.64 8.37
N GLN A 169 -2.99 -20.50 7.97
CA GLN A 169 -4.45 -20.37 7.85
C GLN A 169 -5.02 -21.32 6.79
N LYS A 170 -4.37 -21.43 5.64
CA LYS A 170 -4.76 -22.40 4.58
C LYS A 170 -4.69 -23.84 5.07
N ALA A 171 -3.62 -24.20 5.79
CA ALA A 171 -3.47 -25.55 6.34
C ALA A 171 -4.59 -25.90 7.34
N HIS A 172 -5.01 -24.95 8.17
CA HIS A 172 -6.13 -25.14 9.10
C HIS A 172 -7.49 -25.25 8.39
N SER A 173 -7.71 -24.49 7.31
CA SER A 173 -8.96 -24.55 6.54
C SER A 173 -9.12 -25.86 5.78
N LYS A 174 -8.03 -26.53 5.36
CA LYS A 174 -8.07 -27.82 4.66
C LYS A 174 -8.31 -29.03 5.58
N ARG A 175 -8.18 -28.84 6.89
CA ARG A 175 -8.38 -29.90 7.91
C ARG A 175 -9.79 -29.91 8.51
N ARG A 176 -10.64 -28.98 8.10
CA ARG A 176 -12.06 -28.88 8.48
C ARG A 176 -12.92 -29.23 7.29
#